data_AF-A0A7X3MAL7-F1
#
_entry.id   AF-A0A7X3MAL7-F1
#
_cell.length_a   1.000
_cell.length_b   1.000
_cell.length_c   1.000
_cell.angle_alpha   90.00
_cell.angle_beta   90.00
_cell.angle_gamma   90.00
#
_symmetry.space_group_name_H-M   'P 1'
#
loop_
_entity.id
_entity.type
_entity.pdbx_description
1 polymer ?
#
loop_
_entity_poly.entity_id
_entity_poly.type
_entity_poly.pdbx_seq_one_letter_code
_entity_poly.pdbx_strand_id
1 'polypeptide(L)' 'MSEEQRRRGFTKAEASLRLEGMDPSGTPRYESIKSRIISGEITYEQGREEIRAYFTGLEKGPTLDEE' A
#
# COMPACT_ATOMS: atom_id res chain seq x y z
N MET A 1 10.75 2.93 -11.59
CA MET A 1 9.31 2.67 -11.80
C MET A 1 8.61 4.02 -11.89
N SER A 2 7.99 4.33 -13.02
CA SER A 2 7.18 5.54 -13.22
C SER A 2 5.82 5.42 -12.55
N GLU A 3 5.15 6.54 -12.28
CA GLU A 3 3.79 6.57 -11.72
C GLU A 3 2.83 5.67 -12.51
N GLU A 4 2.86 5.76 -13.85
CA GLU A 4 1.99 4.95 -14.71
C GLU A 4 2.25 3.45 -14.54
N GLN A 5 3.52 3.04 -14.38
CA GLN A 5 3.86 1.64 -14.13
C GLN A 5 3.30 1.17 -12.79
N ARG A 6 3.37 2.01 -11.75
CA ARG A 6 2.80 1.70 -10.42
C ARG A 6 1.28 1.58 -10.49
N ARG A 7 0.62 2.53 -11.14
CA ARG A 7 -0.85 2.54 -11.34
C ARG A 7 -1.32 1.28 -12.07
N ARG A 8 -0.68 0.93 -13.19
CA ARG A 8 -0.98 -0.31 -13.95
C ARG A 8 -0.75 -1.55 -13.09
N GLY A 9 0.30 -1.58 -12.28
CA GLY A 9 0.59 -2.65 -11.33
C GLY A 9 -0.55 -2.86 -10.33
N PHE A 10 -1.04 -1.79 -9.70
CA PHE A 10 -2.19 -1.85 -8.80
C PHE A 10 -3.45 -2.35 -9.51
N THR A 11 -3.81 -1.76 -10.65
CA THR A 11 -5.00 -2.18 -11.41
C THR A 11 -4.98 -3.67 -11.74
N LYS A 12 -3.82 -4.21 -12.14
CA LYS A 12 -3.68 -5.63 -12.42
C LYS A 12 -3.86 -6.49 -11.16
N ALA A 13 -3.22 -6.12 -10.06
CA ALA A 13 -3.32 -6.85 -8.80
C ALA A 13 -4.76 -6.84 -8.24
N GLU A 14 -5.44 -5.69 -8.28
CA GLU A 14 -6.84 -5.55 -7.87
C GLU A 14 -7.78 -6.39 -8.72
N ALA A 15 -7.57 -6.42 -10.04
CA ALA A 15 -8.34 -7.29 -10.92
C ALA A 15 -8.16 -8.77 -10.58
N SER A 16 -6.92 -9.21 -10.30
CA SER A 16 -6.64 -10.58 -9.86
C SER A 16 -7.33 -10.91 -8.54
N LEU A 17 -7.24 -10.04 -7.53
CA LEU A 17 -7.90 -10.26 -6.24
C LEU A 17 -9.43 -10.34 -6.39
N ARG A 18 -10.02 -9.52 -7.26
CA ARG A 18 -11.46 -9.53 -7.50
C ARG A 18 -11.94 -10.84 -8.11
N LEU A 19 -11.12 -11.47 -8.96
CA LEU A 19 -11.41 -12.81 -9.49
C LEU A 19 -11.38 -13.89 -8.39
N GLU A 20 -10.60 -13.69 -7.33
CA GLU A 20 -10.56 -14.54 -6.14
C GLU A 20 -11.65 -14.18 -5.10
N GLY A 21 -12.54 -13.22 -5.42
CA GLY A 21 -13.61 -12.77 -4.53
C GLY A 21 -13.15 -11.78 -3.45
N MET A 22 -11.94 -11.23 -3.56
CA MET A 22 -11.41 -10.21 -2.66
C MET A 22 -11.39 -8.84 -3.34
N ASP A 23 -11.94 -7.81 -2.70
CA ASP A 23 -11.82 -6.44 -3.20
C ASP A 23 -11.27 -5.52 -2.10
N PRO A 24 -9.97 -5.15 -2.16
CA PRO A 24 -9.39 -4.20 -1.21
C PRO A 24 -9.79 -2.74 -1.51
N SER A 25 -10.34 -2.47 -2.71
CA SER A 25 -10.70 -1.13 -3.14
C SER A 25 -11.87 -0.57 -2.32
N GLY A 26 -11.88 0.74 -2.14
CA GLY A 26 -12.91 1.44 -1.37
C GLY A 26 -12.70 1.43 0.15
N THR A 27 -11.65 0.77 0.67
CA THR A 27 -11.25 0.97 2.07
C THR A 27 -10.36 2.23 2.18
N PRO A 28 -10.65 3.19 3.09
CA PRO A 28 -9.90 4.45 3.17
C PRO A 28 -8.39 4.27 3.36
N ARG A 29 -7.98 3.26 4.14
CA ARG A 29 -6.58 2.94 4.39
C ARG A 29 -5.86 2.43 3.14
N TYR A 30 -6.47 1.48 2.43
CA TYR A 30 -5.89 0.93 1.20
C TYR A 30 -5.75 2.03 0.14
N GLU A 31 -6.79 2.84 -0.08
CA GLU A 31 -6.75 3.92 -1.07
C GLU A 31 -5.69 4.97 -0.73
N SER A 32 -5.53 5.32 0.55
CA SER A 32 -4.49 6.24 1.00
C SER A 32 -3.08 5.68 0.72
N ILE A 33 -2.79 4.45 1.14
CA ILE A 33 -1.48 3.82 0.93
C ILE A 33 -1.18 3.64 -0.57
N LYS A 34 -2.17 3.17 -1.34
CA LYS A 34 -2.08 3.05 -2.80
C LYS A 34 -1.74 4.38 -3.46
N SER A 35 -2.42 5.46 -3.09
CA SER A 35 -2.18 6.80 -3.63
C SER A 35 -0.74 7.26 -3.37
N ARG A 36 -0.24 7.10 -2.15
CA ARG A 36 1.13 7.46 -1.73
C ARG A 36 2.20 6.62 -2.42
N ILE A 37 1.93 5.33 -2.68
CA ILE A 37 2.85 4.49 -3.49
C ILE A 37 2.87 4.96 -4.94
N ILE A 38 1.69 5.24 -5.53
CA ILE A 38 1.57 5.67 -6.93
C ILE A 38 2.34 6.99 -7.14
N SER A 39 2.12 8.00 -6.30
CA SER A 39 2.84 9.27 -6.32
C SER A 39 4.35 9.12 -6.10
N GLY A 40 4.76 8.01 -5.47
CA GLY A 40 6.15 7.75 -5.11
C GLY A 40 6.57 8.41 -3.80
N GLU A 41 5.61 8.91 -3.01
CA GLU A 41 5.84 9.40 -1.65
C GLU A 41 6.39 8.29 -0.74
N ILE A 42 5.89 7.06 -0.92
CA ILE A 42 6.39 5.87 -0.20
C ILE A 42 6.71 4.75 -1.18
N THR A 43 7.60 3.85 -0.76
CA THR A 43 7.91 2.62 -1.49
C THR A 43 6.83 1.55 -1.27
N TYR A 44 6.83 0.53 -2.14
CA TYR A 44 5.98 -0.65 -1.94
C TYR A 44 6.24 -1.36 -0.61
N GLU A 45 7.50 -1.38 -0.16
CA GLU A 45 7.87 -2.02 1.10
C GLU A 45 7.29 -1.25 2.30
N GLN A 46 7.45 0.07 2.31
CA GLN A 46 6.87 0.93 3.35
C GLN A 46 5.35 0.79 3.42
N GLY A 47 4.65 0.82 2.28
CA GLY A 47 3.20 0.61 2.29
C GLY A 47 2.78 -0.79 2.77
N ARG A 48 3.57 -1.83 2.47
CA ARG A 48 3.36 -3.19 3.01
C ARG A 48 3.56 -3.22 4.53
N GLU A 49 4.57 -2.53 5.03
CA GLU A 49 4.80 -2.40 6.48
C GLU A 49 3.66 -1.67 7.17
N GLU A 50 3.12 -0.58 6.60
CA GLU A 50 1.95 0.13 7.14
C GLU A 50 0.70 -0.77 7.19
N ILE A 51 0.47 -1.58 6.15
CA ILE A 51 -0.62 -2.57 6.15
C ILE A 51 -0.38 -3.63 7.22
N ARG A 52 0.84 -4.16 7.33
CA ARG A 52 1.18 -5.18 8.33
C ARG A 52 0.99 -4.66 9.75
N ALA A 53 1.55 -3.47 10.03
CA ALA A 53 1.44 -2.74 11.29
C ALA A 53 -0.01 -2.66 11.79
N TYR A 54 -0.94 -2.33 10.89
CA TYR A 54 -2.36 -2.28 11.18
C TYR A 54 -2.91 -3.62 11.72
N PHE A 55 -2.66 -4.70 10.98
CA PHE A 55 -3.23 -6.01 11.30
C PHE A 55 -2.55 -6.68 12.48
N THR A 56 -1.29 -6.34 12.76
CA THR A 56 -0.56 -6.87 13.91
C THR A 56 -0.68 -6.01 15.16
N GLY A 57 -1.41 -4.88 15.11
CA GLY A 57 -1.50 -3.92 16.23
C GLY A 57 -0.17 -3.26 16.58
N LEU A 58 0.84 -3.38 15.72
CA LEU A 58 2.12 -2.70 15.85
C LEU A 58 1.96 -1.33 15.20
N GLU A 59 1.30 -0.39 15.87
CA GLU A 59 1.47 1.02 15.51
C GLU A 59 2.93 1.38 15.78
N LYS A 60 3.81 1.18 14.78
CA LYS A 60 5.15 1.74 14.84
C LYS A 60 5.01 3.25 14.64
N GLY A 61 5.01 3.97 15.77
CA GLY A 61 5.37 5.38 15.80
C GLY A 61 6.74 5.59 15.15
N PRO A 62 7.08 6.84 14.78
CA PRO A 62 8.24 7.14 13.95
C PRO A 62 9.50 6.52 14.57
N THR A 63 10.11 5.58 13.86
CA THR A 63 11.51 5.21 14.10
C THR A 63 12.33 6.45 13.80
N LEU A 64 12.66 7.19 14.86
CA LEU A 64 13.78 8.12 14.83
C LEU A 64 15.02 7.25 14.64
N ASP A 65 15.72 7.47 13.53
CA ASP A 65 17.14 7.15 13.40
C ASP A 65 17.85 7.75 14.62
N GLU A 66 18.31 6.89 15.53
CA GLU A 66 19.34 7.26 16.49
C GLU A 66 20.68 6.75 15.95
N GLU A 67 21.45 7.76 15.51
CA GLU A 67 22.90 7.90 15.24
C GLU A 67 23.84 6.71 15.41
#